data_AF-A0A6P0TC39-F1
#
_entry.id   AF-A0A6P0TC39-F1
#
_cell.length_a   1.000
_cell.length_b   1.000
_cell.length_c   1.000
_cell.angle_alpha   90.00
_cell.angle_beta   90.00
_cell.angle_gamma   90.00
#
_symmetry.space_group_name_H-M   'P 1'
#
loop_
_entity.id
_entity.type
_entity.pdbx_description
1 polymer ?
#
loop_
_entity_poly.entity_id
_entity_poly.type
_entity_poly.pdbx_seq_one_letter_code
_entity_poly.pdbx_strand_id
1 'polypeptide(L)' 'MVADPHYLDVILSFIYRGYRVQIAQDTFDGYPIFAAWIDHQWGSAIAVPCELTRTIAVRKAKRWVDQRLDQ' A
#
# COMPACT_ATOMS: atom_id res chain seq x y z
N MET A 1 11.57 -28.04 7.89
CA MET A 1 11.13 -27.16 6.79
C MET A 1 11.18 -25.73 7.31
N VAL A 2 11.94 -24.86 6.66
CA VAL A 2 11.89 -23.41 6.92
C VAL A 2 10.79 -22.89 6.00
N ALA A 3 9.74 -22.28 6.55
CA ALA A 3 8.73 -21.60 5.75
C ALA A 3 9.42 -20.43 5.04
N ASP A 4 9.26 -20.32 3.72
CA ASP A 4 9.74 -19.15 2.98
C ASP A 4 8.80 -17.98 3.29
N PRO A 5 9.24 -16.96 4.04
CA PRO A 5 8.38 -15.85 4.40
C PRO A 5 8.00 -15.05 3.16
N HIS A 6 6.69 -14.93 2.92
CA HIS A 6 6.17 -14.06 1.86
C HIS A 6 6.26 -12.60 2.32
N TYR A 7 7.42 -11.98 2.07
CA TYR A 7 7.63 -10.57 2.37
C TYR A 7 6.92 -9.68 1.34
N LEU A 8 6.38 -8.56 1.83
CA LEU A 8 5.81 -7.52 0.97
C LEU A 8 6.88 -6.93 0.04
N ASP A 9 6.73 -7.11 -1.26
CA ASP A 9 7.61 -6.50 -2.27
C ASP A 9 7.21 -5.03 -2.50
N VAL A 10 7.76 -4.12 -1.68
CA VAL A 10 7.49 -2.68 -1.76
C VAL A 10 8.23 -2.06 -2.95
N ILE A 11 7.49 -1.82 -4.03
CA ILE A 11 8.02 -1.26 -5.28
C ILE A 11 8.02 0.28 -5.34
N LEU A 12 7.30 0.94 -4.42
CA LEU A 12 7.23 2.40 -4.36
C LEU A 12 6.99 2.86 -2.91
N SER A 13 7.76 3.83 -2.45
CA SER A 13 7.62 4.44 -1.12
C SER A 13 7.79 5.96 -1.21
N PHE A 14 6.82 6.72 -0.72
CA PHE A 14 6.86 8.18 -0.74
C PHE A 14 6.07 8.80 0.41
N ILE A 15 6.36 10.05 0.76
CA ILE A 15 5.59 10.80 1.75
C ILE A 15 4.45 11.54 1.06
N TYR A 16 3.24 11.45 1.63
CA TYR A 16 2.07 12.21 1.22
C TYR A 16 1.37 12.80 2.45
N ARG A 17 1.35 14.14 2.54
CA ARG A 17 0.73 14.88 3.67
C ARG A 17 1.17 14.41 5.06
N GLY A 18 2.45 14.07 5.23
CA GLY A 18 3.01 13.58 6.50
C GLY A 18 2.87 12.08 6.74
N TYR A 19 2.17 11.35 5.86
CA TYR A 19 2.04 9.90 5.91
C TYR A 19 3.03 9.24 4.94
N ARG A 20 3.68 8.15 5.36
CA ARG A 20 4.48 7.34 4.44
C ARG A 20 3.55 6.37 3.73
N VAL A 21 3.43 6.51 2.42
CA VAL A 21 2.67 5.61 1.54
C VAL A 21 3.64 4.63 0.90
N GLN A 22 3.36 3.35 1.08
CA GLN A 22 4.11 2.25 0.46
C GLN A 22 3.19 1.46 -0.45
N ILE A 23 3.61 1.20 -1.68
CA ILE A 23 2.91 0.32 -2.61
C ILE A 23 3.70 -0.97 -2.71
N ALA A 24 3.06 -2.06 -2.34
CA ALA A 24 3.59 -3.40 -2.54
C ALA A 24 2.98 -4.01 -3.81
N GLN A 25 3.80 -4.74 -4.56
CA GLN A 25 3.37 -5.56 -5.68
C GLN A 25 3.32 -7.02 -5.26
N ASP A 26 2.34 -7.75 -5.78
CA ASP A 26 2.30 -9.20 -5.70
C ASP A 26 1.69 -9.77 -6.98
N THR A 27 1.60 -11.09 -7.09
CA THR A 27 0.94 -11.78 -8.20
C THR A 27 -0.24 -12.59 -7.68
N PHE A 28 -1.41 -12.39 -8.29
CA PHE A 28 -2.61 -13.18 -8.02
C PHE A 28 -3.17 -13.71 -9.34
N ASP A 29 -3.34 -15.03 -9.44
CA ASP A 29 -3.75 -15.73 -10.67
C ASP A 29 -2.92 -15.36 -11.91
N GLY A 30 -1.61 -15.10 -11.73
CA GLY A 30 -0.70 -14.69 -12.80
C GLY A 30 -0.78 -13.22 -13.20
N TYR A 31 -1.64 -12.43 -12.56
CA TYR A 31 -1.75 -10.99 -12.78
C TYR A 31 -1.06 -10.19 -11.67
N PRO A 32 -0.35 -9.10 -12.00
CA PRO A 32 0.20 -8.21 -10.98
C PRO A 32 -0.94 -7.51 -10.22
N ILE A 33 -0.86 -7.58 -8.90
CA ILE A 33 -1.74 -6.84 -7.98
C ILE A 33 -0.91 -5.89 -7.14
N PHE A 34 -1.57 -4.83 -6.66
CA PHE A 34 -0.94 -3.75 -5.91
C PHE A 34 -1.70 -3.49 -4.62
N ALA A 35 -1.01 -3.54 -3.50
CA ALA A 35 -1.52 -3.14 -2.19
C ALA A 35 -0.88 -1.82 -1.76
N ALA A 36 -1.61 -1.02 -0.98
CA ALA A 36 -1.07 0.21 -0.39
C ALA A 36 -1.13 0.15 1.14
N TRP A 37 0.02 0.40 1.74
CA TRP A 37 0.22 0.55 3.18
C TRP A 37 0.51 1.99 3.51
N ILE A 38 0.01 2.45 4.65
CA ILE A 38 0.23 3.78 5.16
C ILE A 38 0.82 3.68 6.55
N ASP A 39 2.06 4.13 6.69
CA ASP A 39 2.71 4.29 7.99
C ASP A 39 2.53 5.71 8.49
N HIS A 40 2.23 5.84 9.77
CA HIS A 40 2.29 7.07 10.53
C HIS A 40 3.02 6.86 11.86
N GLN A 41 3.25 7.93 12.60
CA GLN A 41 4.00 7.93 13.86
C GLN A 41 3.50 6.96 14.95
N TRP A 42 2.27 6.43 14.83
CA TRP A 42 1.66 5.56 15.84
C TRP A 42 1.34 4.16 15.31
N GLY A 43 1.64 3.85 14.05
CA GLY A 43 1.34 2.53 13.49
C GLY A 43 1.33 2.50 11.97
N SER A 44 0.94 1.35 11.45
CA SER A 44 0.77 1.09 10.02
C SER A 44 -0.66 0.60 9.75
N ALA A 45 -1.23 1.01 8.63
CA ALA A 45 -2.57 0.62 8.20
C ALA A 45 -2.57 0.21 6.73
N ILE A 46 -3.35 -0.82 6.40
CA ILE A 46 -3.64 -1.17 5.02
C ILE A 46 -4.67 -0.17 4.49
N ALA A 47 -4.25 0.69 3.56
CA ALA A 47 -5.11 1.68 2.94
C ALA A 47 -5.86 1.11 1.74
N VAL A 48 -5.19 0.22 1.00
CA VAL A 48 -5.72 -0.43 -0.20
C VAL A 48 -5.27 -1.89 -0.19
N PRO A 49 -6.18 -2.86 -0.04
CA PRO A 49 -5.79 -4.27 0.08
C PRO A 49 -5.35 -4.89 -1.25
N CYS A 50 -5.98 -4.53 -2.37
CA CYS A 50 -5.67 -5.09 -3.69
C CYS A 50 -6.22 -4.20 -4.82
N GLU A 51 -5.40 -3.87 -5.81
CA GLU A 51 -5.78 -3.22 -7.05
C GLU A 51 -5.00 -3.80 -8.23
N LEU A 52 -5.59 -3.76 -9.43
CA LEU A 52 -4.99 -4.29 -10.65
C LEU A 52 -3.92 -3.38 -11.27
N THR A 53 -3.83 -2.11 -10.83
CA THR A 53 -2.83 -1.19 -11.34
C THR A 53 -2.23 -0.34 -10.24
N ARG A 54 -0.93 -0.09 -10.35
CA ARG A 54 -0.17 0.80 -9.46
C ARG A 54 -0.80 2.19 -9.35
N THR A 55 -1.25 2.75 -10.48
CA THR A 55 -1.82 4.10 -10.53
C THR A 55 -3.12 4.20 -9.72
N ILE A 56 -3.99 3.18 -9.80
CA ILE A 56 -5.23 3.14 -9.01
C ILE A 56 -4.91 2.95 -7.52
N ALA A 57 -3.95 2.07 -7.18
CA ALA A 57 -3.50 1.88 -5.80
C ALA A 57 -2.99 3.20 -5.19
N VAL A 58 -2.14 3.94 -5.90
CA VAL A 58 -1.64 5.25 -5.47
C VAL A 58 -2.79 6.26 -5.30
N ARG A 59 -3.72 6.32 -6.26
CA ARG A 59 -4.86 7.25 -6.18
C ARG A 59 -5.75 6.95 -4.97
N LYS A 60 -6.06 5.68 -4.72
CA LYS A 60 -6.89 5.24 -3.59
C LYS A 60 -6.16 5.46 -2.25
N ALA A 61 -4.86 5.23 -2.19
CA ALA A 61 -4.04 5.51 -1.01
C ALA A 61 -4.06 7.00 -0.64
N LYS A 62 -3.89 7.90 -1.62
CA LYS A 62 -3.99 9.34 -1.39
C LYS A 62 -5.38 9.74 -0.88
N ARG A 63 -6.44 9.23 -1.51
CA ARG A 63 -7.82 9.47 -1.06
C ARG A 63 -8.05 9.00 0.38
N TRP A 64 -7.49 7.86 0.76
CA TRP A 64 -7.60 7.33 2.12
C TRP A 64 -6.92 8.26 3.15
N VAL A 65 -5.79 8.88 2.78
CA VAL A 65 -5.13 9.92 3.62
C VAL A 65 -6.01 11.16 3.72
N ASP A 66 -6.50 11.66 2.58
CA ASP A 66 -7.32 12.86 2.54
C ASP A 66 -8.56 12.71 3.44
N GLN A 67 -9.24 11.56 3.38
CA GLN A 67 -10.41 11.26 4.21
C GLN A 67 -10.14 11.26 5.72
N ARG A 68 -8.90 11.01 6.16
CA ARG A 68 -8.52 11.04 7.58
C ARG A 68 -8.11 12.42 8.07
N LEU A 69 -7.69 13.28 7.16
CA LEU A 69 -7.39 14.67 7.50
C LEU A 69 -8.65 15.53 7.55
N ASP A 70 -9.71 15.09 6.85
CA ASP A 70 -11.03 15.73 6.87
C ASP A 70 -11.90 15.26 8.07
N GLN A 71 -11.39 14.36 8.92
CA GLN A 71 -12.02 13.88 10.16
C GLN A 71 -11.44 14.60 11.38
#